data_AF-A0A0M4F5H4-F1
#
_entry.id   AF-A0A0M4F5H4-F1
#
_cell.length_a   1.000
_cell.length_b   1.000
_cell.length_c   1.000
_cell.angle_alpha   90.00
_cell.angle_beta   90.00
_cell.angle_gamma   90.00
#
_symmetry.space_group_name_H-M   'P 1'
#
loop_
_entity.id
_entity.type
_entity.pdbx_description
1 polymer ?
#
loop_
_entity_poly.entity_id
_entity_poly.type
_entity_poly.pdbx_seq_one_letter_code
_entity_poly.pdbx_strand_id
1 'polypeptide(L)'
;MESKANIEYNDDELEPPTWLNAQLFTEVLSSYEKAPELKVNDIKISPASAKGDHYASVMFRGIIDYTTQKGTFSKALICKTMPEQEGHKKEMLGNSYVFETEIGMYSKILPKFEEILRKAGDETTLCVPCLYYSLEPQKLLIFEDLVPQGYSVIRDRDVSMDELKAAYSKLAKWHAVSLYVQQEQPDSLKEFKHGMFSMPNIIDDPFVKDGMRQFLKFLESVPELTKYIPYFKSIESTYLEQTRKTLEEYRENRQANCYYVLSHGDYHARNMLFKHRNGNLEDCMLVDFQISNMCPITMDLIYSIYMLMGPNDRHNNYKELINFYFSVFVKTLQKIDYKGELPKLDELWAQMGRHKEYDLFLFSTFFPLICAMRTNASALTAAITNEEVRQKLYFSKDFIEEAKIILPRFEKLGYLK
;
A
#
# COMPACT_ATOMS: atom_id res chain seq x y z
N MET A 1 7.57 -28.61 -1.01
CA MET A 1 8.31 -28.76 0.25
C MET A 1 8.74 -27.37 0.66
N GLU A 2 7.91 -26.70 1.46
CA GLU A 2 8.26 -25.40 2.03
C GLU A 2 9.49 -25.58 2.94
N SER A 3 10.55 -24.80 2.68
CA SER A 3 11.56 -24.60 3.69
C SER A 3 10.87 -23.94 4.88
N LYS A 4 10.88 -24.61 6.04
CA LYS A 4 10.51 -24.01 7.33
C LYS A 4 11.46 -22.84 7.61
N ALA A 5 11.17 -21.68 7.05
CA ALA A 5 11.61 -20.44 7.66
C ALA A 5 10.95 -20.40 9.05
N ASN A 6 11.73 -20.16 10.10
CA ASN A 6 11.16 -19.81 11.40
C ASN A 6 10.43 -18.48 11.21
N ILE A 7 9.13 -18.54 10.93
CA ILE A 7 8.27 -17.36 10.85
C ILE A 7 8.11 -16.89 12.30
N GLU A 8 8.83 -15.83 12.66
CA GLU A 8 8.53 -15.07 13.87
C GLU A 8 7.26 -14.24 13.63
N TYR A 9 6.38 -14.17 14.62
CA TYR A 9 5.14 -13.39 14.61
C TYR A 9 5.30 -12.13 15.47
N ASN A 10 4.40 -11.15 15.31
CA ASN A 10 4.37 -10.00 16.22
C ASN A 10 3.75 -10.43 17.57
N ASP A 11 4.25 -9.90 18.69
CA ASP A 11 3.82 -10.32 20.04
C ASP A 11 2.33 -10.05 20.30
N ASP A 12 1.78 -9.01 19.67
CA ASP A 12 0.36 -8.63 19.72
C ASP A 12 -0.56 -9.56 18.91
N GLU A 13 0.00 -10.46 18.08
CA GLU A 13 -0.74 -11.46 17.30
C GLU A 13 -0.72 -12.86 17.94
N LEU A 14 -0.01 -13.07 19.05
CA LEU A 14 0.14 -14.39 19.67
C LEU A 14 -1.11 -14.83 20.43
N GLU A 15 -1.85 -13.89 21.01
CA GLU A 15 -3.06 -14.16 21.78
C GLU A 15 -4.27 -13.49 21.12
N PRO A 16 -5.21 -14.27 20.55
CA PRO A 16 -6.39 -13.70 19.94
C PRO A 16 -7.34 -13.12 21.00
N PRO A 17 -7.96 -11.96 20.73
CA PRO A 17 -8.96 -11.39 21.62
C PRO A 17 -10.13 -12.33 21.90
N THR A 18 -10.64 -12.31 23.13
CA THR A 18 -11.72 -13.20 23.57
C THR A 18 -13.05 -13.02 22.83
N TRP A 19 -13.25 -11.86 22.16
CA TRP A 19 -14.41 -11.58 21.34
C TRP A 19 -14.33 -12.19 19.93
N LEU A 20 -13.16 -12.66 19.47
CA LEU A 20 -13.02 -13.50 18.27
C LEU A 20 -13.45 -14.94 18.57
N ASN A 21 -14.75 -15.16 18.74
CA ASN A 21 -15.31 -16.41 19.23
C ASN A 21 -16.46 -16.95 18.35
N ALA A 22 -17.06 -18.07 18.77
CA ALA A 22 -18.12 -18.75 18.02
C ALA A 22 -19.36 -17.90 17.77
N GLN A 23 -19.71 -16.99 18.68
CA GLN A 23 -20.86 -16.12 18.50
C GLN A 23 -20.62 -15.17 17.32
N LEU A 24 -19.48 -14.48 17.30
CA LEU A 24 -19.09 -13.60 16.21
C LEU A 24 -19.05 -14.33 14.87
N PHE A 25 -18.33 -15.46 14.79
CA PHE A 25 -18.22 -16.19 13.51
C PHE A 25 -19.55 -16.77 13.04
N THR A 26 -20.46 -17.13 13.96
CA THR A 26 -21.82 -17.55 13.59
C THR A 26 -22.59 -16.39 12.96
N GLU A 27 -22.54 -15.20 13.55
CA GLU A 27 -23.18 -13.99 12.99
C GLU A 27 -22.63 -13.66 11.60
N VAL A 28 -21.31 -13.59 11.48
CA VAL A 28 -20.60 -13.27 10.24
C VAL A 28 -20.94 -14.26 9.13
N LEU A 29 -20.77 -15.56 9.40
CA LEU A 29 -20.94 -16.59 8.38
C LEU A 29 -22.42 -16.83 8.04
N SER A 30 -23.34 -16.73 9.01
CA SER A 30 -24.77 -16.88 8.73
C SER A 30 -25.28 -15.79 7.80
N SER A 31 -24.81 -14.54 7.98
CA SER A 31 -25.11 -13.43 7.08
C SER A 31 -24.49 -13.63 5.70
N TYR A 32 -23.18 -13.95 5.65
CA TYR A 32 -22.44 -14.11 4.39
C TYR A 32 -22.97 -15.27 3.53
N GLU A 33 -23.17 -16.44 4.14
CA GLU A 33 -23.66 -17.65 3.45
C GLU A 33 -25.18 -17.62 3.21
N LYS A 34 -25.89 -16.61 3.75
CA LYS A 34 -27.35 -16.50 3.76
C LYS A 34 -28.01 -17.74 4.38
N ALA A 35 -27.45 -18.21 5.49
CA ALA A 35 -27.83 -19.41 6.22
C ALA A 35 -28.05 -19.09 7.70
N PRO A 36 -29.24 -18.58 8.10
CA PRO A 36 -29.51 -18.17 9.49
C PRO A 36 -29.44 -19.33 10.49
N GLU A 37 -29.52 -20.58 10.01
CA GLU A 37 -29.41 -21.79 10.83
C GLU A 37 -27.97 -22.29 11.00
N LEU A 38 -26.98 -21.59 10.43
CA LEU A 38 -25.57 -21.95 10.49
C LEU A 38 -25.12 -22.13 11.94
N LYS A 39 -24.37 -23.20 12.19
CA LYS A 39 -23.74 -23.47 13.49
C LYS A 39 -22.24 -23.64 13.32
N VAL A 40 -21.46 -22.86 14.04
CA VAL A 40 -20.02 -23.06 14.15
C VAL A 40 -19.74 -24.27 15.03
N ASN A 41 -18.93 -25.20 14.51
CA ASN A 41 -18.56 -26.45 15.17
C ASN A 41 -17.18 -26.36 15.84
N ASP A 42 -16.21 -25.76 15.14
CA ASP A 42 -14.82 -25.64 15.60
C ASP A 42 -14.19 -24.33 15.07
N ILE A 43 -13.24 -23.80 15.84
CA ILE A 43 -12.55 -22.53 15.56
C ILE A 43 -11.08 -22.71 15.88
N LYS A 44 -10.22 -22.48 14.87
CA LYS A 44 -8.78 -22.42 15.07
C LYS A 44 -8.29 -21.04 14.68
N ILE A 45 -7.72 -20.33 15.64
CA ILE A 45 -7.15 -19.01 15.43
C ILE A 45 -5.64 -19.10 15.59
N SER A 46 -4.91 -18.50 14.65
CA SER A 46 -3.46 -18.35 14.69
C SER A 46 -3.06 -16.93 14.26
N PRO A 47 -1.82 -16.50 14.51
CA PRO A 47 -1.28 -15.31 13.86
C PRO A 47 -1.42 -15.38 12.32
N ALA A 48 -1.64 -14.23 11.67
CA ALA A 48 -1.79 -14.17 10.22
C ALA A 48 -0.59 -13.56 9.48
N SER A 49 0.22 -12.73 10.14
CA SER A 49 1.26 -11.93 9.48
C SER A 49 2.66 -12.30 9.95
N ALA A 50 3.67 -12.17 9.08
CA ALA A 50 5.04 -12.35 9.52
C ALA A 50 5.50 -11.09 10.28
N LYS A 51 6.44 -11.26 11.22
CA LYS A 51 7.04 -10.14 11.96
C LYS A 51 7.58 -9.06 11.01
N GLY A 52 7.13 -7.84 11.22
CA GLY A 52 7.46 -6.68 10.39
C GLY A 52 6.49 -6.37 9.24
N ASP A 53 5.46 -7.19 9.03
CA ASP A 53 4.33 -6.83 8.16
C ASP A 53 3.20 -6.13 8.93
N HIS A 54 2.32 -5.43 8.20
CA HIS A 54 1.07 -4.84 8.68
C HIS A 54 1.19 -4.05 9.99
N TYR A 55 2.12 -3.09 10.00
CA TYR A 55 2.45 -2.26 11.16
C TYR A 55 1.23 -1.55 11.80
N ALA A 56 0.22 -1.23 10.99
CA ALA A 56 -0.95 -0.46 11.37
C ALA A 56 -2.16 -1.30 11.85
N SER A 57 -1.99 -2.60 12.12
CA SER A 57 -3.06 -3.47 12.64
C SER A 57 -2.52 -4.75 13.28
N VAL A 58 -3.39 -5.50 13.94
CA VAL A 58 -3.17 -6.89 14.37
C VAL A 58 -4.00 -7.80 13.47
N MET A 59 -3.41 -8.87 12.96
CA MET A 59 -4.13 -9.81 12.10
C MET A 59 -4.09 -11.25 12.63
N PHE A 60 -5.26 -11.88 12.62
CA PHE A 60 -5.45 -13.28 12.99
C PHE A 60 -5.99 -14.06 11.81
N ARG A 61 -5.53 -15.30 11.64
CA ARG A 61 -6.06 -16.26 10.69
C ARG A 61 -7.01 -17.19 11.43
N GLY A 62 -8.25 -17.28 10.95
CA GLY A 62 -9.27 -18.19 11.46
C GLY A 62 -9.56 -19.31 10.48
N ILE A 63 -9.54 -20.57 10.93
CA ILE A 63 -10.15 -21.69 10.20
C ILE A 63 -11.42 -22.05 10.95
N ILE A 64 -12.56 -21.81 10.32
CA ILE A 64 -13.89 -21.96 10.94
C ILE A 64 -14.62 -23.13 10.28
N ASP A 65 -14.87 -24.17 11.06
CA ASP A 65 -15.69 -25.30 10.63
C ASP A 65 -17.13 -25.05 11.06
N TYR A 66 -18.08 -25.16 10.13
CA TYR A 66 -19.49 -24.86 10.39
C TYR A 66 -20.42 -25.80 9.62
N THR A 67 -21.66 -25.93 10.10
CA THR A 67 -22.71 -26.73 9.48
C THR A 67 -23.86 -25.83 9.05
N THR A 68 -24.38 -26.07 7.84
CA THR A 68 -25.64 -25.49 7.32
C THR A 68 -26.57 -26.63 6.89
N GLN A 69 -27.77 -26.31 6.40
CA GLN A 69 -28.63 -27.33 5.77
C GLN A 69 -27.97 -28.03 4.57
N LYS A 70 -26.97 -27.42 3.94
CA LYS A 70 -26.25 -27.97 2.79
C LYS A 70 -25.13 -28.95 3.17
N GLY A 71 -24.82 -29.08 4.47
CA GLY A 71 -23.74 -29.93 4.96
C GLY A 71 -22.73 -29.17 5.84
N THR A 72 -21.57 -29.79 6.03
CA THR A 72 -20.46 -29.24 6.83
C THR A 72 -19.38 -28.67 5.92
N PHE A 73 -18.90 -27.48 6.28
CA PHE A 73 -17.94 -26.69 5.51
C PHE A 73 -16.82 -26.19 6.42
N SER A 74 -15.72 -25.80 5.80
CA SER A 74 -14.60 -25.12 6.46
C SER A 74 -14.24 -23.87 5.67
N LYS A 75 -14.04 -22.75 6.34
CA LYS A 75 -13.64 -21.49 5.69
C LYS A 75 -12.45 -20.87 6.40
N ALA A 76 -11.44 -20.50 5.61
CA ALA A 76 -10.27 -19.77 6.08
C ALA A 76 -10.51 -18.26 5.95
N LEU A 77 -10.23 -17.52 7.03
CA LEU A 77 -10.53 -16.10 7.18
C LEU A 77 -9.30 -15.35 7.70
N ILE A 78 -9.20 -14.07 7.36
CA ILE A 78 -8.27 -13.12 7.96
C ILE A 78 -9.08 -12.08 8.74
N CYS A 79 -8.85 -11.98 10.05
CA CYS A 79 -9.45 -10.99 10.93
C CYS A 79 -8.41 -9.89 11.22
N LYS A 80 -8.65 -8.68 10.72
CA LYS A 80 -7.83 -7.49 10.95
C LYS A 80 -8.49 -6.60 12.00
N THR A 81 -7.77 -6.28 13.07
CA THR A 81 -8.28 -5.51 14.22
C THR A 81 -7.21 -4.56 14.77
N MET A 82 -7.63 -3.64 15.63
CA MET A 82 -6.72 -2.79 16.39
C MET A 82 -6.01 -3.57 17.50
N PRO A 83 -4.75 -3.23 17.86
CA PRO A 83 -4.10 -3.78 19.04
C PRO A 83 -4.85 -3.39 20.32
N GLU A 84 -5.10 -4.36 21.21
CA GLU A 84 -5.67 -4.08 22.55
C GLU A 84 -4.60 -3.53 23.51
N GLN A 85 -3.35 -3.97 23.35
CA GLN A 85 -2.21 -3.62 24.20
C GLN A 85 -1.80 -2.14 24.01
N GLU A 86 -1.48 -1.47 25.13
CA GLU A 86 -0.94 -0.11 25.13
C GLU A 86 0.45 -0.05 24.45
N GLY A 87 0.72 1.03 23.71
CA GLY A 87 2.00 1.25 23.05
C GLY A 87 1.93 2.16 21.83
N HIS A 88 3.08 2.40 21.19
CA HIS A 88 3.24 3.32 20.05
C HIS A 88 2.22 3.05 18.92
N LYS A 89 1.96 1.77 18.60
CA LYS A 89 0.94 1.40 17.60
C LYS A 89 -0.45 1.88 18.00
N LYS A 90 -0.89 1.62 19.23
CA LYS A 90 -2.23 2.02 19.70
C LYS A 90 -2.38 3.54 19.76
N GLU A 91 -1.33 4.27 20.16
CA GLU A 91 -1.32 5.74 20.17
C GLU A 91 -1.41 6.33 18.75
N MET A 92 -0.61 5.83 17.80
CA MET A 92 -0.66 6.28 16.40
C MET A 92 -2.01 5.96 15.73
N LEU A 93 -2.53 4.76 15.97
CA LEU A 93 -3.71 4.24 15.25
C LEU A 93 -5.04 4.64 15.90
N GLY A 94 -5.08 4.80 17.22
CA GLY A 94 -6.32 5.02 17.99
C GLY A 94 -7.09 6.27 17.58
N ASN A 95 -6.37 7.31 17.13
CA ASN A 95 -6.94 8.57 16.63
C ASN A 95 -6.89 8.68 15.08
N SER A 96 -6.54 7.59 14.39
CA SER A 96 -6.42 7.58 12.93
C SER A 96 -7.72 7.16 12.24
N TYR A 97 -7.84 7.50 10.96
CA TYR A 97 -8.98 7.16 10.09
C TYR A 97 -8.75 5.90 9.25
N VAL A 98 -7.75 5.08 9.61
CA VAL A 98 -7.26 3.99 8.75
C VAL A 98 -8.32 2.89 8.56
N PHE A 99 -9.03 2.52 9.62
CA PHE A 99 -10.12 1.54 9.57
C PHE A 99 -11.35 2.10 8.87
N GLU A 100 -11.70 3.35 9.14
CA GLU A 100 -12.82 4.05 8.50
C GLU A 100 -12.60 4.12 6.97
N THR A 101 -11.38 4.42 6.56
CA THR A 101 -10.96 4.47 5.16
C THR A 101 -11.02 3.07 4.54
N GLU A 102 -10.40 2.06 5.16
CA GLU A 102 -10.37 0.70 4.63
C GLU A 102 -11.78 0.08 4.56
N ILE A 103 -12.62 0.27 5.58
CA ILE A 103 -14.03 -0.15 5.56
C ILE A 103 -14.78 0.55 4.42
N GLY A 104 -14.58 1.86 4.23
CA GLY A 104 -15.17 2.59 3.09
C GLY A 104 -14.75 1.99 1.74
N MET A 105 -13.47 1.60 1.61
CA MET A 105 -12.95 0.96 0.41
C MET A 105 -13.65 -0.38 0.13
N TYR A 106 -13.67 -1.30 1.09
CA TYR A 106 -14.27 -2.64 0.91
C TYR A 106 -15.79 -2.64 0.84
N SER A 107 -16.46 -1.79 1.61
CA SER A 107 -17.93 -1.81 1.69
C SER A 107 -18.63 -0.99 0.60
N LYS A 108 -17.95 0.01 0.01
CA LYS A 108 -18.59 0.93 -0.95
C LYS A 108 -17.81 1.05 -2.27
N ILE A 109 -16.52 1.36 -2.20
CA ILE A 109 -15.77 1.82 -3.38
C ILE A 109 -15.37 0.66 -4.29
N LEU A 110 -14.71 -0.36 -3.75
CA LEU A 110 -14.20 -1.48 -4.54
C LEU A 110 -15.33 -2.26 -5.23
N PRO A 111 -16.45 -2.59 -4.55
CA PRO A 111 -17.59 -3.23 -5.22
C PRO A 111 -18.15 -2.39 -6.35
N LYS A 112 -18.23 -1.06 -6.17
CA LYS A 112 -18.70 -0.13 -7.20
C LYS A 112 -17.72 -0.07 -8.38
N PHE A 113 -16.42 -0.10 -8.13
CA PHE A 113 -15.42 -0.09 -9.19
C PHE A 113 -15.49 -1.36 -10.04
N GLU A 114 -15.57 -2.52 -9.39
CA GLU A 114 -15.75 -3.80 -10.08
C GLU A 114 -17.08 -3.87 -10.85
N GLU A 115 -18.16 -3.27 -10.33
CA GLU A 115 -19.43 -3.15 -11.05
C GLU A 115 -19.29 -2.34 -12.34
N ILE A 116 -18.60 -1.20 -12.29
CA ILE A 116 -18.35 -0.36 -13.47
C ILE A 116 -17.50 -1.10 -14.51
N LEU A 117 -16.43 -1.78 -14.07
CA LEU A 117 -15.58 -2.59 -14.96
C LEU A 117 -16.39 -3.72 -15.62
N ARG A 118 -17.18 -4.47 -14.85
CA ARG A 118 -18.00 -5.58 -15.35
C ARG A 118 -19.08 -5.11 -16.31
N LYS A 119 -19.70 -3.95 -16.09
CA LYS A 119 -20.63 -3.32 -17.06
C LYS A 119 -19.95 -3.01 -18.40
N ALA A 120 -18.65 -2.74 -18.38
CA ALA A 120 -17.82 -2.55 -19.57
C ALA A 120 -17.20 -3.86 -20.12
N GLY A 121 -17.60 -5.02 -19.61
CA GLY A 121 -17.10 -6.34 -20.04
C GLY A 121 -15.69 -6.66 -19.53
N ASP A 122 -15.25 -6.04 -18.43
CA ASP A 122 -13.98 -6.32 -17.77
C ASP A 122 -14.22 -7.01 -16.42
N GLU A 123 -13.91 -8.31 -16.34
CA GLU A 123 -14.12 -9.17 -15.16
C GLU A 123 -12.98 -9.07 -14.12
N THR A 124 -12.27 -7.94 -14.08
CA THR A 124 -11.17 -7.76 -13.11
C THR A 124 -11.72 -7.68 -11.69
N THR A 125 -11.26 -8.58 -10.83
CA THR A 125 -11.38 -8.46 -9.38
C THR A 125 -10.27 -7.54 -8.86
N LEU A 126 -10.63 -6.52 -8.08
CA LEU A 126 -9.72 -5.52 -7.53
C LEU A 126 -9.31 -5.84 -6.08
N CYS A 127 -10.15 -6.56 -5.33
CA CYS A 127 -9.90 -6.84 -3.92
C CYS A 127 -10.40 -8.21 -3.46
N VAL A 128 -9.92 -8.62 -2.28
CA VAL A 128 -10.39 -9.83 -1.59
C VAL A 128 -11.84 -9.66 -1.12
N PRO A 129 -12.65 -10.74 -1.07
CA PRO A 129 -13.96 -10.69 -0.44
C PRO A 129 -13.88 -10.28 1.03
N CYS A 130 -14.60 -9.21 1.39
CA CYS A 130 -14.81 -8.78 2.76
C CYS A 130 -16.15 -9.35 3.26
N LEU A 131 -16.11 -10.21 4.28
CA LEU A 131 -17.29 -10.90 4.83
C LEU A 131 -17.97 -10.06 5.90
N TYR A 132 -17.20 -9.30 6.66
CA TYR A 132 -17.70 -8.50 7.76
C TYR A 132 -16.81 -7.31 8.02
N TYR A 133 -17.42 -6.24 8.51
CA TYR A 133 -16.72 -5.08 9.02
C TYR A 133 -17.49 -4.46 10.18
N SER A 134 -16.78 -3.86 11.12
CA SER A 134 -17.36 -3.05 12.17
C SER A 134 -16.40 -1.94 12.61
N LEU A 135 -16.97 -0.80 13.00
CA LEU A 135 -16.26 0.26 13.73
C LEU A 135 -16.56 0.20 15.23
N GLU A 136 -17.70 -0.38 15.63
CA GLU A 136 -18.21 -0.38 17.00
C GLU A 136 -18.92 -1.73 17.31
N PRO A 137 -18.68 -2.37 18.46
CA PRO A 137 -17.83 -1.93 19.58
C PRO A 137 -16.33 -2.15 19.33
N GLN A 138 -15.95 -2.85 18.26
CA GLN A 138 -14.57 -3.15 17.90
C GLN A 138 -14.32 -2.77 16.45
N LYS A 139 -13.17 -2.13 16.18
CA LYS A 139 -12.68 -1.90 14.82
C LYS A 139 -12.19 -3.22 14.23
N LEU A 140 -12.97 -3.81 13.33
CA LEU A 140 -12.76 -5.16 12.81
C LEU A 140 -13.07 -5.22 11.32
N LEU A 141 -12.23 -5.92 10.58
CA LEU A 141 -12.47 -6.38 9.21
C LEU A 141 -12.24 -7.89 9.15
N ILE A 142 -13.13 -8.64 8.49
CA ILE A 142 -12.97 -10.08 8.25
C ILE A 142 -13.00 -10.33 6.75
N PHE A 143 -11.89 -10.86 6.23
CA PHE A 143 -11.70 -11.20 4.83
C PHE A 143 -11.67 -12.71 4.63
N GLU A 144 -11.94 -13.15 3.41
CA GLU A 144 -11.58 -14.50 2.99
C GLU A 144 -10.05 -14.64 2.93
N ASP A 145 -9.50 -15.73 3.45
CA ASP A 145 -8.08 -16.01 3.30
C ASP A 145 -7.78 -16.54 1.90
N LEU A 146 -6.92 -15.83 1.17
CA LEU A 146 -6.53 -16.19 -0.19
C LEU A 146 -5.38 -17.19 -0.24
N VAL A 147 -4.67 -17.43 0.87
CA VAL A 147 -3.55 -18.37 0.90
C VAL A 147 -3.98 -19.79 0.48
N PRO A 148 -5.09 -20.36 0.98
CA PRO A 148 -5.60 -21.64 0.50
C PRO A 148 -5.97 -21.66 -0.99
N GLN A 149 -6.24 -20.49 -1.60
CA GLN A 149 -6.54 -20.37 -3.02
C GLN A 149 -5.27 -20.28 -3.91
N GLY A 150 -4.09 -20.40 -3.32
CA GLY A 150 -2.79 -20.40 -4.01
C GLY A 150 -2.17 -19.01 -4.18
N TYR A 151 -2.68 -18.00 -3.48
CA TYR A 151 -2.07 -16.67 -3.42
C TYR A 151 -0.95 -16.62 -2.38
N SER A 152 0.13 -15.91 -2.68
CA SER A 152 1.21 -15.67 -1.73
C SER A 152 1.86 -14.30 -1.92
N VAL A 153 2.43 -13.77 -0.84
CA VAL A 153 3.24 -12.55 -0.87
C VAL A 153 4.66 -12.91 -1.28
N ILE A 154 5.26 -12.14 -2.19
CA ILE A 154 6.66 -12.30 -2.59
C ILE A 154 7.56 -11.62 -1.54
N ARG A 155 8.54 -12.35 -1.01
CA ARG A 155 9.37 -11.88 0.12
C ARG A 155 10.86 -12.11 -0.07
N ASP A 156 11.21 -13.13 -0.82
CA ASP A 156 12.54 -13.71 -0.97
C ASP A 156 13.26 -13.26 -2.25
N ARG A 157 12.56 -12.51 -3.12
CA ARG A 157 13.07 -11.97 -4.37
C ARG A 157 12.37 -10.68 -4.75
N ASP A 158 12.91 -10.01 -5.76
CA ASP A 158 12.22 -8.91 -6.42
C ASP A 158 10.98 -9.41 -7.19
N VAL A 159 9.99 -8.53 -7.30
CA VAL A 159 8.82 -8.74 -8.15
C VAL A 159 9.25 -8.75 -9.62
N SER A 160 8.86 -9.78 -10.35
CA SER A 160 9.22 -9.98 -11.75
C SER A 160 8.47 -9.03 -12.68
N MET A 161 8.93 -8.91 -13.93
CA MET A 161 8.31 -8.04 -14.93
C MET A 161 6.81 -8.35 -15.16
N ASP A 162 6.43 -9.63 -15.21
CA ASP A 162 5.04 -10.03 -15.44
C ASP A 162 4.15 -9.70 -14.23
N GLU A 163 4.67 -9.89 -13.02
CA GLU A 163 4.01 -9.52 -11.77
C GLU A 163 3.86 -8.01 -11.62
N LEU A 164 4.89 -7.23 -11.99
CA LEU A 164 4.81 -5.77 -12.06
C LEU A 164 3.73 -5.31 -13.04
N LYS A 165 3.70 -5.90 -14.25
CA LYS A 165 2.67 -5.58 -15.25
C LYS A 165 1.27 -5.95 -14.77
N ALA A 166 1.08 -7.08 -14.09
CA ALA A 166 -0.21 -7.44 -13.51
C ALA A 166 -0.65 -6.44 -12.42
N ALA A 167 0.26 -6.07 -11.52
CA ALA A 167 0.00 -5.06 -10.50
C ALA A 167 -0.40 -3.72 -11.16
N TYR A 168 0.44 -3.17 -12.05
CA TYR A 168 0.14 -1.91 -12.75
C TYR A 168 -1.15 -1.95 -13.57
N SER A 169 -1.51 -3.12 -14.13
CA SER A 169 -2.80 -3.28 -14.81
C SER A 169 -3.97 -3.08 -13.85
N LYS A 170 -3.90 -3.63 -12.63
CA LYS A 170 -4.95 -3.42 -11.61
C LYS A 170 -4.99 -1.97 -11.13
N LEU A 171 -3.83 -1.38 -10.83
CA LEU A 171 -3.77 0.04 -10.44
C LEU A 171 -4.31 0.96 -11.54
N ALA A 172 -3.98 0.70 -12.79
CA ALA A 172 -4.44 1.49 -13.93
C ALA A 172 -5.96 1.42 -14.10
N LYS A 173 -6.55 0.22 -13.96
CA LYS A 173 -8.01 0.05 -14.02
C LYS A 173 -8.71 0.77 -12.87
N TRP A 174 -8.20 0.59 -11.65
CA TRP A 174 -8.67 1.31 -10.47
C TRP A 174 -8.63 2.82 -10.70
N HIS A 175 -7.48 3.37 -11.07
CA HIS A 175 -7.29 4.81 -11.25
C HIS A 175 -8.21 5.35 -12.35
N ALA A 176 -8.42 4.60 -13.43
CA ALA A 176 -9.34 4.99 -14.50
C ALA A 176 -10.79 5.07 -14.00
N VAL A 177 -11.23 4.06 -13.26
CA VAL A 177 -12.59 4.04 -12.70
C VAL A 177 -12.77 5.12 -11.64
N SER A 178 -11.75 5.40 -10.82
CA SER A 178 -11.85 6.47 -9.83
C SER A 178 -11.93 7.86 -10.47
N LEU A 179 -11.19 8.12 -11.56
CA LEU A 179 -11.32 9.35 -12.34
C LEU A 179 -12.74 9.48 -12.94
N TYR A 180 -13.28 8.39 -13.48
CA TYR A 180 -14.66 8.35 -13.98
C TYR A 180 -15.68 8.65 -12.86
N VAL A 181 -15.56 7.99 -11.71
CA VAL A 181 -16.46 8.18 -10.55
C VAL A 181 -16.33 9.59 -9.98
N GLN A 182 -15.14 10.18 -9.98
CA GLN A 182 -14.94 11.55 -9.55
C GLN A 182 -15.75 12.55 -10.40
N GLN A 183 -15.85 12.33 -11.71
CA GLN A 183 -16.61 13.19 -12.61
C GLN A 183 -18.11 12.99 -12.44
N GLU A 184 -18.57 11.74 -12.37
CA GLU A 184 -20.01 11.42 -12.35
C GLU A 184 -20.63 11.55 -10.95
N GLN A 185 -19.88 11.18 -9.91
CA GLN A 185 -20.37 11.05 -8.52
C GLN A 185 -19.31 11.50 -7.50
N PRO A 186 -18.83 12.76 -7.57
CA PRO A 186 -17.73 13.26 -6.72
C PRO A 186 -17.99 13.10 -5.22
N ASP A 187 -19.26 13.17 -4.82
CA ASP A 187 -19.69 13.05 -3.43
C ASP A 187 -19.36 11.69 -2.81
N SER A 188 -19.32 10.63 -3.63
CA SER A 188 -18.96 9.29 -3.18
C SER A 188 -17.49 9.15 -2.78
N LEU A 189 -16.63 10.11 -3.18
CA LEU A 189 -15.20 10.08 -2.88
C LEU A 189 -14.78 11.08 -1.78
N LYS A 190 -15.72 11.88 -1.25
CA LYS A 190 -15.43 12.94 -0.26
C LYS A 190 -14.82 12.41 1.05
N GLU A 191 -15.18 11.19 1.44
CA GLU A 191 -14.69 10.55 2.67
C GLU A 191 -13.25 10.03 2.55
N PHE A 192 -12.68 9.91 1.34
CA PHE A 192 -11.33 9.39 1.08
C PHE A 192 -10.28 10.49 1.26
N LYS A 193 -10.21 10.77 2.55
CA LYS A 193 -9.81 11.91 3.33
C LYS A 193 -8.31 12.13 3.57
N HIS A 194 -7.71 11.01 3.88
CA HIS A 194 -6.69 10.93 4.91
C HIS A 194 -5.62 10.02 4.38
N GLY A 195 -4.52 10.60 3.92
CA GLY A 195 -3.35 9.85 3.48
C GLY A 195 -2.34 9.69 4.61
N MET A 196 -1.14 9.24 4.24
CA MET A 196 0.00 9.11 5.15
C MET A 196 0.24 10.37 5.99
N PHE A 197 0.25 11.56 5.40
CA PHE A 197 0.55 12.82 6.11
C PHE A 197 -0.61 13.32 6.98
N SER A 198 -1.79 12.72 6.84
CA SER A 198 -2.93 12.97 7.72
C SER A 198 -2.92 12.08 8.98
N MET A 199 -1.97 11.15 9.08
CA MET A 199 -1.81 10.32 10.28
C MET A 199 -1.31 11.18 11.46
N PRO A 200 -1.84 10.97 12.68
CA PRO A 200 -1.39 11.70 13.86
C PRO A 200 0.13 11.59 14.06
N ASN A 201 0.78 12.73 14.33
CA ASN A 201 2.21 12.86 14.66
C ASN A 201 3.22 12.37 13.59
N ILE A 202 2.77 11.96 12.40
CA ILE A 202 3.68 11.38 11.38
C ILE A 202 4.80 12.32 10.95
N ILE A 203 4.53 13.62 10.86
CA ILE A 203 5.52 14.64 10.46
C ILE A 203 6.54 14.88 11.59
N ASP A 204 6.10 14.73 12.83
CA ASP A 204 6.94 14.89 14.02
C ASP A 204 7.68 13.62 14.42
N ASP A 205 7.30 12.47 13.83
CA ASP A 205 7.98 11.19 14.04
C ASP A 205 9.47 11.32 13.70
N PRO A 206 10.38 10.91 14.60
CA PRO A 206 11.82 11.03 14.37
C PRO A 206 12.31 10.40 13.07
N PHE A 207 11.66 9.33 12.59
CA PHE A 207 12.00 8.71 11.31
C PHE A 207 11.77 9.68 10.14
N VAL A 208 10.62 10.36 10.12
CA VAL A 208 10.25 11.31 9.07
C VAL A 208 10.99 12.62 9.24
N LYS A 209 10.94 13.20 10.44
CA LYS A 209 11.51 14.51 10.77
C LYS A 209 13.02 14.58 10.54
N ASP A 210 13.76 13.55 10.96
CA ASP A 210 15.22 13.52 10.83
C ASP A 210 15.70 12.95 9.49
N GLY A 211 14.81 12.48 8.61
CA GLY A 211 15.19 11.81 7.36
C GLY A 211 16.21 12.61 6.54
N MET A 212 15.92 13.88 6.25
CA MET A 212 16.83 14.75 5.52
C MET A 212 18.17 14.99 6.24
N ARG A 213 18.14 15.14 7.57
CA ARG A 213 19.35 15.32 8.40
C ARG A 213 20.26 14.10 8.30
N GLN A 214 19.70 12.89 8.35
CA GLN A 214 20.48 11.66 8.20
C GLN A 214 20.96 11.49 6.75
N PHE A 215 20.15 11.86 5.76
CA PHE A 215 20.53 11.84 4.35
C PHE A 215 21.72 12.78 4.06
N LEU A 216 21.74 13.98 4.65
CA LEU A 216 22.86 14.92 4.52
C LEU A 216 24.17 14.36 5.10
N LYS A 217 24.12 13.74 6.28
CA LYS A 217 25.29 13.05 6.87
C LYS A 217 25.80 11.93 5.97
N PHE A 218 24.89 11.20 5.34
CA PHE A 218 25.24 10.18 4.36
C PHE A 218 25.97 10.79 3.15
N LEU A 219 25.45 11.87 2.56
CA LEU A 219 26.10 12.54 1.43
C LEU A 219 27.50 13.06 1.79
N GLU A 220 27.70 13.55 3.01
CA GLU A 220 29.01 14.00 3.53
C GLU A 220 30.02 12.85 3.62
N SER A 221 29.54 11.62 3.84
CA SER A 221 30.40 10.43 3.98
C SER A 221 30.82 9.77 2.67
N VAL A 222 30.15 10.09 1.55
CA VAL A 222 30.39 9.48 0.23
C VAL A 222 30.98 10.53 -0.71
N PRO A 223 32.31 10.54 -0.93
CA PRO A 223 32.98 11.62 -1.67
C PRO A 223 32.36 11.96 -3.03
N GLU A 224 31.92 10.95 -3.79
CA GLU A 224 31.34 11.15 -5.14
C GLU A 224 29.96 11.84 -5.11
N LEU A 225 29.27 11.83 -3.97
CA LEU A 225 27.92 12.38 -3.80
C LEU A 225 27.91 13.75 -3.11
N THR A 226 29.05 14.20 -2.59
CA THR A 226 29.17 15.49 -1.88
C THR A 226 28.71 16.69 -2.71
N LYS A 227 28.80 16.62 -4.04
CA LYS A 227 28.32 17.66 -4.95
C LYS A 227 26.82 17.97 -4.83
N TYR A 228 26.01 17.04 -4.31
CA TYR A 228 24.56 17.23 -4.15
C TYR A 228 24.19 17.90 -2.82
N ILE A 229 25.12 17.98 -1.86
CA ILE A 229 24.88 18.56 -0.53
C ILE A 229 24.29 19.98 -0.58
N PRO A 230 24.79 20.92 -1.42
CA PRO A 230 24.25 22.29 -1.43
C PRO A 230 22.75 22.33 -1.72
N TYR A 231 22.26 21.50 -2.65
CA TYR A 231 20.85 21.44 -2.99
C TYR A 231 20.01 20.92 -1.82
N PHE A 232 20.38 19.76 -1.25
CA PHE A 232 19.61 19.17 -0.14
C PHE A 232 19.64 20.04 1.12
N LYS A 233 20.76 20.72 1.41
CA LYS A 233 20.82 21.73 2.49
C LYS A 233 19.89 22.91 2.23
N SER A 234 19.74 23.35 0.97
CA SER A 234 18.86 24.48 0.64
C SER A 234 17.37 24.19 0.87
N ILE A 235 16.96 22.92 0.80
CA ILE A 235 15.56 22.50 1.00
C ILE A 235 15.29 21.89 2.38
N GLU A 236 16.32 21.69 3.22
CA GLU A 236 16.25 20.95 4.49
C GLU A 236 15.12 21.43 5.41
N SER A 237 14.88 22.75 5.47
CA SER A 237 13.85 23.33 6.33
C SER A 237 12.44 23.31 5.74
N THR A 238 12.29 23.03 4.44
CA THR A 238 11.00 23.14 3.74
C THR A 238 10.52 21.84 3.09
N TYR A 239 11.38 20.82 2.95
CA TYR A 239 11.07 19.63 2.16
C TYR A 239 9.82 18.88 2.64
N LEU A 240 9.59 18.74 3.95
CA LEU A 240 8.40 18.08 4.49
C LEU A 240 7.12 18.86 4.17
N GLU A 241 7.15 20.18 4.32
CA GLU A 241 5.98 21.02 4.02
C GLU A 241 5.67 21.01 2.52
N GLN A 242 6.68 21.03 1.65
CA GLN A 242 6.46 20.92 0.21
C GLN A 242 5.97 19.52 -0.21
N THR A 243 6.45 18.48 0.47
CA THR A 243 5.94 17.11 0.30
C THR A 243 4.48 17.01 0.71
N ARG A 244 4.13 17.59 1.87
CA ARG A 244 2.75 17.66 2.36
C ARG A 244 1.83 18.33 1.33
N LYS A 245 2.21 19.51 0.84
CA LYS A 245 1.47 20.24 -0.20
C LYS A 245 1.28 19.41 -1.48
N THR A 246 2.28 18.62 -1.84
CA THR A 246 2.20 17.71 -3.01
C THR A 246 1.18 16.60 -2.78
N LEU A 247 1.24 15.93 -1.62
CA LEU A 247 0.33 14.84 -1.26
C LEU A 247 -1.11 15.32 -1.05
N GLU A 248 -1.29 16.54 -0.54
CA GLU A 248 -2.59 17.12 -0.22
C GLU A 248 -3.10 18.09 -1.31
N GLU A 249 -2.43 18.12 -2.47
CA GLU A 249 -2.70 19.04 -3.59
C GLU A 249 -4.18 19.07 -3.97
N TYR A 250 -4.83 17.90 -4.03
CA TYR A 250 -6.25 17.79 -4.38
C TYR A 250 -7.17 18.64 -3.50
N ARG A 251 -6.82 18.79 -2.22
CA ARG A 251 -7.64 19.45 -1.20
C ARG A 251 -7.27 20.90 -1.02
N GLU A 252 -5.96 21.15 -0.93
CA GLU A 252 -5.45 22.46 -0.52
C GLU A 252 -5.14 23.36 -1.72
N ASN A 253 -4.82 22.77 -2.88
CA ASN A 253 -4.34 23.52 -4.04
C ASN A 253 -4.62 22.78 -5.35
N ARG A 254 -5.91 22.50 -5.62
CA ARG A 254 -6.31 21.73 -6.81
C ARG A 254 -5.91 22.46 -8.10
N GLN A 255 -5.17 21.77 -8.96
CA GLN A 255 -4.71 22.27 -10.25
C GLN A 255 -5.64 21.80 -11.37
N ALA A 256 -5.97 22.69 -12.31
CA ALA A 256 -6.90 22.39 -13.40
C ALA A 256 -6.36 21.33 -14.38
N ASN A 257 -5.03 21.23 -14.52
CA ASN A 257 -4.34 20.34 -15.45
C ASN A 257 -3.75 19.09 -14.77
N CYS A 258 -4.18 18.78 -13.54
CA CYS A 258 -3.72 17.60 -12.80
C CYS A 258 -4.77 16.49 -12.85
N TYR A 259 -4.31 15.25 -13.04
CA TYR A 259 -5.19 14.10 -12.98
C TYR A 259 -5.28 13.64 -11.54
N TYR A 260 -6.47 13.76 -10.95
CA TYR A 260 -6.72 13.28 -9.60
C TYR A 260 -7.46 11.96 -9.64
N VAL A 261 -7.00 11.04 -8.81
CA VAL A 261 -7.56 9.69 -8.71
C VAL A 261 -7.67 9.32 -7.24
N LEU A 262 -8.48 8.31 -6.95
CA LEU A 262 -8.40 7.63 -5.68
C LEU A 262 -7.16 6.73 -5.70
N SER A 263 -6.16 7.07 -4.90
CA SER A 263 -4.94 6.27 -4.76
C SER A 263 -5.15 5.05 -3.87
N HIS A 264 -4.28 4.05 -4.03
CA HIS A 264 -4.08 3.02 -3.01
C HIS A 264 -3.43 3.63 -1.77
N GLY A 265 -2.43 4.49 -1.96
CA GLY A 265 -1.68 5.21 -0.92
C GLY A 265 -0.53 4.42 -0.33
N ASP A 266 -0.65 3.08 -0.26
CA ASP A 266 0.41 2.16 0.21
C ASP A 266 0.78 1.07 -0.82
N TYR A 267 1.09 1.48 -2.05
CA TYR A 267 1.23 0.58 -3.20
C TYR A 267 2.61 -0.11 -3.28
N HIS A 268 2.82 -1.13 -2.46
CA HIS A 268 4.11 -1.86 -2.36
C HIS A 268 3.97 -3.39 -2.40
N ALA A 269 5.08 -4.10 -2.62
CA ALA A 269 5.08 -5.56 -2.84
C ALA A 269 4.42 -6.39 -1.71
N ARG A 270 4.52 -5.94 -0.45
CA ARG A 270 3.93 -6.65 0.70
C ARG A 270 2.40 -6.50 0.82
N ASN A 271 1.80 -5.58 0.06
CA ASN A 271 0.35 -5.36 -0.04
C ASN A 271 -0.20 -5.99 -1.33
N MET A 272 0.54 -6.94 -1.90
CA MET A 272 0.18 -7.65 -3.11
C MET A 272 0.35 -9.16 -2.90
N LEU A 273 -0.69 -9.91 -3.22
CA LEU A 273 -0.62 -11.38 -3.27
C LEU A 273 -0.65 -11.84 -4.72
N PHE A 274 0.26 -12.73 -5.09
CA PHE A 274 0.36 -13.26 -6.44
C PHE A 274 -0.05 -14.73 -6.46
N LYS A 275 -0.85 -15.10 -7.45
CA LYS A 275 -1.24 -16.48 -7.71
C LYS A 275 -0.50 -17.00 -8.92
N HIS A 276 0.17 -18.14 -8.76
CA HIS A 276 0.90 -18.79 -9.83
C HIS A 276 0.33 -20.17 -10.13
N ARG A 277 0.24 -20.53 -11.42
CA ARG A 277 -0.15 -21.86 -11.86
C ARG A 277 0.84 -22.38 -12.90
N ASN A 278 1.44 -23.53 -12.62
CA ASN A 278 2.48 -24.14 -13.46
C ASN A 278 3.65 -23.20 -13.78
N GLY A 279 4.04 -22.37 -12.81
CA GLY A 279 5.14 -21.41 -12.96
C GLY A 279 4.79 -20.10 -13.67
N ASN A 280 3.57 -19.95 -14.18
CA ASN A 280 3.11 -18.71 -14.79
C ASN A 280 2.22 -17.92 -13.83
N LEU A 281 2.30 -16.60 -13.90
CA LEU A 281 1.41 -15.71 -13.19
C LEU A 281 -0.03 -15.89 -13.67
N GLU A 282 -0.95 -16.14 -12.74
CA GLU A 282 -2.38 -16.27 -12.99
C GLU A 282 -3.14 -15.00 -12.59
N ASP A 283 -2.86 -14.47 -11.39
CA ASP A 283 -3.49 -13.24 -10.89
C ASP A 283 -2.61 -12.52 -9.85
N CYS A 284 -2.93 -11.24 -9.60
CA CYS A 284 -2.36 -10.40 -8.56
C CYS A 284 -3.51 -9.80 -7.74
N MET A 285 -3.55 -9.92 -6.42
CA MET A 285 -4.56 -9.30 -5.58
C MET A 285 -3.95 -8.16 -4.78
N LEU A 286 -4.62 -7.00 -4.77
CA LEU A 286 -4.24 -5.88 -3.92
C LEU A 286 -4.97 -6.00 -2.58
N VAL A 287 -4.30 -5.61 -1.49
CA VAL A 287 -4.85 -5.59 -0.13
C VAL A 287 -4.35 -4.35 0.62
N ASP A 288 -4.94 -4.08 1.78
CA ASP A 288 -4.54 -3.01 2.70
C ASP A 288 -4.72 -1.58 2.13
N PHE A 289 -5.99 -1.16 2.04
CA PHE A 289 -6.40 0.12 1.45
C PHE A 289 -6.57 1.24 2.49
N GLN A 290 -5.85 1.13 3.60
CA GLN A 290 -6.10 1.90 4.82
C GLN A 290 -5.70 3.39 4.74
N ILE A 291 -4.87 3.76 3.77
CA ILE A 291 -4.48 5.15 3.51
C ILE A 291 -4.90 5.64 2.11
N SER A 292 -5.89 4.98 1.51
CA SER A 292 -6.44 5.38 0.22
C SER A 292 -7.08 6.76 0.30
N ASN A 293 -6.66 7.67 -0.58
CA ASN A 293 -7.16 9.03 -0.61
C ASN A 293 -7.22 9.61 -2.03
N MET A 294 -7.97 10.69 -2.19
CA MET A 294 -7.92 11.49 -3.42
C MET A 294 -6.63 12.31 -3.46
N CYS A 295 -5.79 12.05 -4.46
CA CYS A 295 -4.51 12.75 -4.69
C CYS A 295 -4.13 12.70 -6.17
N PRO A 296 -3.02 13.36 -6.59
CA PRO A 296 -2.53 13.23 -7.96
C PRO A 296 -2.25 11.77 -8.35
N ILE A 297 -2.53 11.41 -9.60
CA ILE A 297 -2.28 10.07 -10.18
C ILE A 297 -0.82 9.61 -10.03
N THR A 298 0.08 10.57 -9.91
CA THR A 298 1.53 10.37 -9.78
C THR A 298 1.94 9.80 -8.42
N MET A 299 1.11 9.90 -7.38
CA MET A 299 1.52 9.50 -6.02
C MET A 299 1.82 7.99 -5.91
N ASP A 300 0.88 7.12 -6.29
CA ASP A 300 1.12 5.67 -6.28
C ASP A 300 2.26 5.29 -7.26
N LEU A 301 2.40 6.01 -8.38
CA LEU A 301 3.45 5.75 -9.37
C LEU A 301 4.84 6.08 -8.84
N ILE A 302 5.02 7.27 -8.24
CA ILE A 302 6.27 7.68 -7.61
C ILE A 302 6.59 6.72 -6.45
N TYR A 303 5.60 6.40 -5.61
CA TYR A 303 5.76 5.44 -4.51
C TYR A 303 6.27 4.08 -4.99
N SER A 304 5.64 3.53 -6.03
CA SER A 304 5.97 2.21 -6.57
C SER A 304 7.40 2.07 -7.11
N ILE A 305 8.03 3.16 -7.58
CA ILE A 305 9.43 3.14 -8.04
C ILE A 305 10.37 2.68 -6.92
N TYR A 306 10.10 3.13 -5.69
CA TYR A 306 10.93 2.85 -4.52
C TYR A 306 10.47 1.60 -3.77
N MET A 307 9.16 1.40 -3.70
CA MET A 307 8.53 0.44 -2.79
C MET A 307 8.15 -0.90 -3.44
N LEU A 308 8.05 -0.93 -4.77
CA LEU A 308 7.62 -2.10 -5.53
C LEU A 308 8.70 -2.61 -6.49
N MET A 309 9.35 -1.72 -7.25
CA MET A 309 10.32 -2.14 -8.26
C MET A 309 11.62 -2.66 -7.63
N GLY A 310 12.18 -3.74 -8.20
CA GLY A 310 13.55 -4.17 -7.92
C GLY A 310 14.58 -3.17 -8.48
N PRO A 311 15.87 -3.26 -8.09
CA PRO A 311 16.95 -2.41 -8.60
C PRO A 311 17.00 -2.30 -10.12
N ASN A 312 17.02 -3.44 -10.82
CA ASN A 312 17.11 -3.45 -12.28
C ASN A 312 15.93 -2.73 -12.94
N ASP A 313 14.70 -2.96 -12.48
CA ASP A 313 13.51 -2.33 -13.04
C ASP A 313 13.46 -0.83 -12.75
N ARG A 314 13.78 -0.42 -11.52
CA ARG A 314 13.90 1.00 -11.16
C ARG A 314 14.98 1.72 -11.97
N HIS A 315 16.06 1.03 -12.34
CA HIS A 315 17.15 1.63 -13.10
C HIS A 315 16.84 1.73 -14.59
N ASN A 316 16.33 0.65 -15.16
CA ASN A 316 16.31 0.47 -16.61
C ASN A 316 14.89 0.49 -17.19
N ASN A 317 13.87 0.09 -16.42
CA ASN A 317 12.54 -0.21 -16.94
C ASN A 317 11.41 0.68 -16.38
N TYR A 318 11.68 1.53 -15.39
CA TYR A 318 10.63 2.30 -14.69
C TYR A 318 9.76 3.14 -15.65
N LYS A 319 10.37 3.73 -16.69
CA LYS A 319 9.64 4.47 -17.73
C LYS A 319 8.75 3.56 -18.56
N GLU A 320 9.22 2.37 -18.93
CA GLU A 320 8.42 1.39 -19.67
C GLU A 320 7.21 0.95 -18.84
N LEU A 321 7.42 0.66 -17.55
CA LEU A 321 6.36 0.25 -16.63
C LEU A 321 5.30 1.35 -16.43
N ILE A 322 5.72 2.61 -16.27
CA ILE A 322 4.80 3.76 -16.16
C ILE A 322 4.04 3.99 -17.48
N ASN A 323 4.73 3.87 -18.63
CA ASN A 323 4.07 3.97 -19.93
C ASN A 323 3.07 2.81 -20.15
N PHE A 324 3.41 1.60 -19.70
CA PHE A 324 2.53 0.44 -19.73
C PHE A 324 1.28 0.69 -18.86
N TYR A 325 1.46 1.10 -17.60
CA TYR A 325 0.38 1.52 -16.71
C TYR A 325 -0.55 2.53 -17.40
N PHE A 326 0.03 3.59 -17.98
CA PHE A 326 -0.74 4.65 -18.61
C PHE A 326 -1.54 4.15 -19.82
N SER A 327 -0.96 3.23 -20.60
CA SER A 327 -1.65 2.60 -21.73
C SER A 327 -2.87 1.79 -21.29
N VAL A 328 -2.80 1.10 -20.14
CA VAL A 328 -3.94 0.36 -19.58
C VAL A 328 -4.98 1.33 -19.02
N PHE A 329 -4.53 2.40 -18.38
CA PHE A 329 -5.40 3.42 -17.80
C PHE A 329 -6.27 4.09 -18.87
N VAL A 330 -5.66 4.58 -19.96
CA VAL A 330 -6.41 5.19 -21.09
C VAL A 330 -7.34 4.18 -21.76
N LYS A 331 -6.89 2.94 -22.01
CA LYS A 331 -7.76 1.89 -22.56
C LYS A 331 -8.95 1.59 -21.66
N THR A 332 -8.76 1.64 -20.35
CA THR A 332 -9.85 1.41 -19.39
C THR A 332 -10.85 2.56 -19.43
N LEU A 333 -10.39 3.83 -19.44
CA LEU A 333 -11.27 5.00 -19.60
C LEU A 333 -12.14 4.90 -20.86
N GLN A 334 -11.55 4.46 -21.98
CA GLN A 334 -12.28 4.25 -23.23
C GLN A 334 -13.33 3.14 -23.10
N LYS A 335 -12.99 2.02 -22.45
CA LYS A 335 -13.92 0.89 -22.25
C LYS A 335 -15.11 1.24 -21.36
N ILE A 336 -14.89 2.01 -20.30
CA ILE A 336 -15.95 2.45 -19.37
C ILE A 336 -16.72 3.67 -19.88
N ASP A 337 -16.53 4.05 -21.15
CA ASP A 337 -17.23 5.14 -21.83
C ASP A 337 -17.07 6.51 -21.13
N TYR A 338 -15.85 6.79 -20.64
CA TYR A 338 -15.51 8.07 -20.02
C TYR A 338 -15.70 9.24 -21.01
N LYS A 339 -16.43 10.28 -20.58
CA LYS A 339 -16.84 11.41 -21.44
C LYS A 339 -15.90 12.63 -21.40
N GLY A 340 -14.96 12.66 -20.47
CA GLY A 340 -13.97 13.73 -20.38
C GLY A 340 -12.87 13.64 -21.43
N GLU A 341 -11.98 14.63 -21.46
CA GLU A 341 -10.77 14.56 -22.28
C GLU A 341 -9.88 13.41 -21.80
N LEU A 342 -9.43 12.56 -22.72
CA LEU A 342 -8.53 11.47 -22.38
C LEU A 342 -7.17 12.04 -21.94
N PRO A 343 -6.64 11.59 -20.79
CA PRO A 343 -5.31 11.96 -20.34
C PRO A 343 -4.23 11.70 -21.39
N LYS A 344 -3.19 12.53 -21.40
CA LYS A 344 -2.03 12.42 -22.31
C LYS A 344 -0.75 12.01 -21.58
N LEU A 345 0.10 11.24 -22.26
CA LEU A 345 1.29 10.65 -21.63
C LEU A 345 2.35 11.70 -21.28
N ASP A 346 2.53 12.70 -22.13
CA ASP A 346 3.41 13.84 -21.89
C ASP A 346 2.92 14.69 -20.70
N GLU A 347 1.60 14.88 -20.57
CA GLU A 347 1.00 15.54 -19.41
C GLU A 347 1.23 14.74 -18.10
N LEU A 348 1.15 13.40 -18.13
CA LEU A 348 1.50 12.56 -16.98
C LEU A 348 2.97 12.75 -16.57
N TRP A 349 3.90 12.69 -17.53
CA TRP A 349 5.33 12.88 -17.24
C TRP A 349 5.65 14.29 -16.75
N ALA A 350 4.97 15.31 -17.27
CA ALA A 350 5.06 16.68 -16.76
C ALA A 350 4.56 16.78 -15.31
N GLN A 351 3.45 16.11 -14.98
CA GLN A 351 2.96 16.03 -13.60
C GLN A 351 3.96 15.31 -12.68
N MET A 352 4.55 14.18 -13.11
CA MET A 352 5.58 13.48 -12.33
C MET A 352 6.75 14.41 -12.00
N GLY A 353 7.23 15.19 -12.98
CA GLY A 353 8.30 16.17 -12.74
C GLY A 353 7.90 17.32 -11.81
N ARG A 354 6.62 17.73 -11.83
CA ARG A 354 6.05 18.75 -10.94
C ARG A 354 5.91 18.27 -9.49
N HIS A 355 5.84 16.95 -9.28
CA HIS A 355 5.71 16.30 -7.97
C HIS A 355 7.03 15.74 -7.44
N LYS A 356 8.15 16.30 -7.89
CA LYS A 356 9.52 15.89 -7.51
C LYS A 356 9.78 15.92 -6.01
N GLU A 357 9.05 16.75 -5.26
CA GLU A 357 9.17 16.87 -3.82
C GLU A 357 8.88 15.51 -3.14
N TYR A 358 7.92 14.76 -3.69
CA TYR A 358 7.62 13.41 -3.21
C TYR A 358 8.68 12.39 -3.60
N ASP A 359 9.25 12.47 -4.82
CA ASP A 359 10.42 11.66 -5.23
C ASP A 359 11.60 11.87 -4.26
N LEU A 360 11.93 13.15 -3.98
CA LEU A 360 13.04 13.52 -3.10
C LEU A 360 12.79 13.01 -1.67
N PHE A 361 11.58 13.17 -1.15
CA PHE A 361 11.19 12.68 0.17
C PHE A 361 11.31 11.17 0.29
N LEU A 362 10.73 10.41 -0.64
CA LEU A 362 10.79 8.95 -0.60
C LEU A 362 12.24 8.47 -0.67
N PHE A 363 13.03 9.05 -1.58
CA PHE A 363 14.42 8.68 -1.75
C PHE A 363 15.28 9.03 -0.52
N SER A 364 15.12 10.23 0.05
CA SER A 364 15.92 10.67 1.19
C SER A 364 15.51 10.04 2.50
N THR A 365 14.24 9.70 2.70
CA THR A 365 13.71 9.35 4.03
C THR A 365 13.32 7.88 4.14
N PHE A 366 12.53 7.37 3.18
CA PHE A 366 11.98 6.01 3.27
C PHE A 366 12.85 4.96 2.58
N PHE A 367 13.47 5.29 1.45
CA PHE A 367 14.18 4.31 0.64
C PHE A 367 15.37 3.61 1.33
N PRO A 368 16.16 4.26 2.23
CA PRO A 368 17.17 3.55 3.02
C PRO A 368 16.58 2.37 3.82
N LEU A 369 15.41 2.57 4.42
CA LEU A 369 14.70 1.53 5.15
C LEU A 369 14.24 0.40 4.22
N ILE A 370 13.74 0.73 3.03
CA ILE A 370 13.29 -0.28 2.05
C ILE A 370 14.44 -1.15 1.58
N CYS A 371 15.60 -0.55 1.30
CA CYS A 371 16.82 -1.30 1.00
C CYS A 371 17.17 -2.28 2.13
N ALA A 372 17.09 -1.83 3.39
CA ALA A 372 17.34 -2.72 4.53
C ALA A 372 16.27 -3.82 4.68
N MET A 373 14.99 -3.53 4.42
CA MET A 373 13.90 -4.49 4.52
C MET A 373 13.97 -5.63 3.50
N ARG A 374 14.71 -5.45 2.40
CA ARG A 374 15.00 -6.54 1.43
C ARG A 374 15.92 -7.61 2.01
N THR A 375 16.78 -7.26 2.95
CA THR A 375 17.74 -8.19 3.57
C THR A 375 17.33 -8.60 4.98
N ASN A 376 16.58 -7.74 5.69
CA ASN A 376 16.09 -8.01 7.04
C ASN A 376 14.67 -7.45 7.24
N ALA A 377 13.67 -8.33 7.30
CA ALA A 377 12.27 -7.95 7.50
C ALA A 377 12.00 -7.21 8.82
N SER A 378 12.85 -7.39 9.85
CA SER A 378 12.71 -6.71 11.14
C SER A 378 13.32 -5.28 11.17
N ALA A 379 13.92 -4.82 10.07
CA ALA A 379 14.59 -3.54 9.99
C ALA A 379 13.66 -2.35 10.34
N LEU A 380 12.39 -2.42 9.95
CA LEU A 380 11.39 -1.39 10.27
C LEU A 380 11.21 -1.21 11.78
N THR A 381 10.90 -2.29 12.50
CA THR A 381 10.65 -2.25 13.95
C THR A 381 11.87 -1.71 14.72
N ALA A 382 13.07 -2.11 14.31
CA ALA A 382 14.31 -1.64 14.92
C ALA A 382 14.59 -0.16 14.58
N ALA A 383 14.31 0.28 13.36
CA ALA A 383 14.54 1.65 12.91
C ALA A 383 13.60 2.65 13.59
N ILE A 384 12.33 2.31 13.80
CA ILE A 384 11.38 3.22 14.45
C ILE A 384 11.86 3.61 15.85
N THR A 385 12.37 2.64 16.61
CA THR A 385 12.70 2.83 18.03
C THR A 385 14.14 3.26 18.30
N ASN A 386 15.05 3.14 17.33
CA ASN A 386 16.49 3.35 17.55
C ASN A 386 17.14 4.25 16.50
N GLU A 387 17.63 5.43 16.92
CA GLU A 387 18.28 6.40 16.02
C GLU A 387 19.56 5.86 15.37
N GLU A 388 20.39 5.11 16.10
CA GLU A 388 21.62 4.53 15.53
C GLU A 388 21.29 3.51 14.44
N VAL A 389 20.23 2.72 14.63
CA VAL A 389 19.74 1.80 13.60
C VAL A 389 19.27 2.59 12.38
N ARG A 390 18.46 3.66 12.57
CA ARG A 390 18.03 4.53 11.45
C ARG A 390 19.22 5.07 10.68
N GLN A 391 20.22 5.59 11.39
CA GLN A 391 21.40 6.15 10.77
C GLN A 391 22.13 5.09 9.92
N LYS A 392 22.32 3.87 10.45
CA LYS A 392 23.00 2.77 9.74
C LYS A 392 22.32 2.37 8.42
N LEU A 393 21.00 2.57 8.26
CA LEU A 393 20.28 2.25 7.02
C LEU A 393 20.88 2.97 5.80
N TYR A 394 21.26 4.24 5.99
CA TYR A 394 21.83 5.09 4.94
C TYR A 394 23.22 4.65 4.49
N PHE A 395 23.93 3.86 5.30
CA PHE A 395 25.28 3.39 4.99
C PHE A 395 25.28 1.94 4.51
N SER A 396 24.11 1.38 4.22
CA SER A 396 24.00 0.07 3.59
C SER A 396 24.59 0.12 2.17
N LYS A 397 25.24 -0.97 1.77
CA LYS A 397 25.83 -1.11 0.43
C LYS A 397 24.77 -0.86 -0.66
N ASP A 398 23.57 -1.41 -0.48
CA ASP A 398 22.48 -1.30 -1.45
C ASP A 398 22.02 0.15 -1.62
N PHE A 399 21.86 0.90 -0.53
CA PHE A 399 21.47 2.31 -0.63
C PHE A 399 22.57 3.19 -1.24
N ILE A 400 23.84 2.94 -0.92
CA ILE A 400 24.98 3.67 -1.54
C ILE A 400 24.95 3.50 -3.06
N GLU A 401 24.81 2.27 -3.55
CA GLU A 401 24.81 1.99 -4.99
C GLU A 401 23.57 2.57 -5.70
N GLU A 402 22.41 2.50 -5.06
CA GLU A 402 21.21 3.18 -5.57
C GLU A 402 21.40 4.70 -5.65
N ALA A 403 21.99 5.32 -4.63
CA ALA A 403 22.20 6.77 -4.59
C ALA A 403 23.12 7.26 -5.72
N LYS A 404 24.15 6.47 -6.04
CA LYS A 404 25.04 6.73 -7.19
C LYS A 404 24.33 6.70 -8.54
N ILE A 405 23.14 6.10 -8.63
CA ILE A 405 22.35 6.01 -9.87
C ILE A 405 21.19 7.01 -9.88
N ILE A 406 20.49 7.17 -8.74
CA ILE A 406 19.28 7.99 -8.64
C ILE A 406 19.63 9.49 -8.60
N LEU A 407 20.68 9.89 -7.87
CA LEU A 407 21.04 11.31 -7.78
C LEU A 407 21.46 11.92 -9.15
N PRO A 408 22.30 11.25 -9.98
CA PRO A 408 22.55 11.73 -11.34
C PRO A 408 21.30 11.75 -12.22
N ARG A 409 20.32 10.88 -11.96
CA ARG A 409 19.04 10.91 -12.68
C ARG A 409 18.22 12.14 -12.30
N PHE A 410 18.12 12.45 -11.01
CA PHE A 410 17.48 13.69 -10.54
C PHE A 410 18.14 14.94 -11.11
N GLU A 411 19.48 14.96 -11.20
CA GLU A 411 20.22 16.05 -11.87
C GLU A 411 19.82 16.18 -13.35
N LYS A 412 19.77 15.07 -14.09
CA LYS A 412 19.33 15.05 -15.50
C LYS A 412 17.87 15.47 -15.70
N LEU A 413 17.01 15.16 -14.74
CA LEU A 413 15.60 15.58 -14.73
C LEU A 413 15.43 17.06 -14.31
N GLY A 414 16.51 17.72 -13.87
CA GLY A 414 16.48 19.12 -13.43
C GLY A 414 15.87 19.30 -12.04
N TYR A 415 15.79 18.25 -11.23
CA TYR A 415 15.24 18.33 -9.88
C TYR A 415 16.16 19.14 -8.97
N LEU A 416 17.47 18.95 -9.11
CA LEU A 416 18.53 19.44 -8.21
C LEU A 416 19.12 20.80 -8.63
N LYS A 417 18.28 21.68 -9.19
CA LYS A 417 18.68 23.02 -9.66
C LYS A 417 18.20 24.12 -8.74
#